data_AF-A0A3M9ZZZ1-F1
#
_entry.id   AF-A0A3M9ZZZ1-F1
#
_cell.length_a   1.000
_cell.length_b   1.000
_cell.length_c   1.000
_cell.angle_alpha   90.00
_cell.angle_beta   90.00
_cell.angle_gamma   90.00
#
_symmetry.space_group_name_H-M   'P 1'
#
loop_
_entity.id
_entity.type
_entity.pdbx_description
1 polymer ?
#
loop_
_entity_poly.entity_id
_entity_poly.type
_entity_poly.pdbx_seq_one_letter_code
_entity_poly.pdbx_strand_id
1 'polypeptide(L)'
;YLIEGGRILSVAPNTDSKSLILTIEATEDGVVTLTIPRSVLDAADTDFYVLVDGEEAEFEETSNTETHRTLVIQFPAGATEIEIIGTFVIPEFGVIATMILAVAIISIIAVSARSRLSIMPRY
;
A
#
# COMPACT_ATOMS: atom_id res chain seq x y z
N TYR A 1 -0.18 7.39 -15.14
CA TYR A 1 0.30 8.62 -14.47
C TYR A 1 0.48 9.70 -15.52
N LEU A 2 0.44 10.96 -15.10
CA LEU A 2 0.81 12.14 -15.89
C LEU A 2 1.75 12.98 -15.01
N ILE A 3 2.80 13.56 -15.59
CA ILE A 3 3.70 14.47 -14.88
C ILE A 3 4.03 15.65 -15.78
N GLU A 4 3.99 16.86 -15.20
CA GLU A 4 4.41 18.12 -15.81
C GLU A 4 5.49 18.73 -14.92
N GLY A 5 6.46 19.44 -15.50
CA GLY A 5 7.58 20.05 -14.77
C GLY A 5 8.71 19.10 -14.34
N GLY A 6 8.63 17.82 -14.74
CA GLY A 6 9.65 16.82 -14.46
C GLY A 6 9.36 15.47 -15.08
N ARG A 7 10.07 14.43 -14.62
CA ARG A 7 9.84 13.03 -15.03
C ARG A 7 9.99 12.07 -13.86
N ILE A 8 9.24 10.97 -13.90
CA ILE A 8 9.36 9.88 -12.93
C ILE A 8 10.51 8.96 -13.36
N LEU A 9 11.44 8.70 -12.45
CA LEU A 9 12.55 7.78 -12.63
C LEU A 9 12.18 6.36 -12.19
N SER A 10 11.53 6.23 -11.02
CA SER A 10 11.09 4.94 -10.47
C SER A 10 9.90 5.11 -9.54
N VAL A 11 9.16 4.00 -9.37
CA VAL A 11 8.08 3.89 -8.39
C VAL A 11 8.31 2.59 -7.63
N ALA A 12 8.41 2.67 -6.31
CA ALA A 12 8.67 1.54 -5.44
C ALA A 12 7.75 1.55 -4.21
N PRO A 13 7.08 0.43 -3.87
CA PRO A 13 6.36 0.32 -2.62
C PRO A 13 7.36 0.18 -1.45
N ASN A 14 7.08 0.84 -0.34
CA ASN A 14 7.77 0.65 0.92
C ASN A 14 6.81 -0.05 1.90
N THR A 15 7.10 -1.33 2.16
CA THR A 15 6.25 -2.19 2.99
C THR A 15 6.29 -1.83 4.47
N ASP A 16 7.40 -1.26 4.94
CA ASP A 16 7.62 -0.90 6.33
C ASP A 16 6.84 0.39 6.69
N SER A 17 6.93 1.39 5.82
CA SER A 17 6.27 2.70 6.02
C SER A 17 4.84 2.76 5.49
N LYS A 18 4.34 1.69 4.84
CA LYS A 18 3.02 1.68 4.19
C LYS A 18 2.87 2.79 3.15
N SER A 19 3.91 3.00 2.36
CA SER A 19 3.97 4.08 1.39
C SER A 19 4.35 3.62 -0.01
N LEU A 20 4.10 4.49 -0.98
CA LEU A 20 4.57 4.38 -2.35
C LEU A 20 5.52 5.54 -2.62
N ILE A 21 6.77 5.22 -2.94
CA ILE A 21 7.84 6.19 -3.17
C ILE A 21 8.00 6.36 -4.68
N LEU A 22 7.85 7.59 -5.14
CA LEU A 22 8.12 8.02 -6.50
C LEU A 22 9.43 8.80 -6.50
N THR A 23 10.45 8.25 -7.14
CA THR A 23 11.68 9.00 -7.42
C THR A 23 11.46 9.80 -8.70
N ILE A 24 11.65 11.11 -8.61
CA ILE A 24 11.42 12.04 -9.72
C ILE A 24 12.69 12.86 -10.02
N GLU A 25 12.72 13.43 -11.21
CA GLU A 25 13.64 14.51 -11.57
C GLU A 25 12.80 15.72 -11.96
N ALA A 26 12.65 16.68 -11.06
CA ALA A 26 11.92 17.93 -11.29
C ALA A 26 12.84 19.01 -11.87
N THR A 27 12.54 19.48 -13.07
CA THR A 27 13.28 20.55 -13.74
C THR A 27 12.70 21.93 -13.46
N GLU A 28 11.42 21.99 -13.12
CA GLU A 28 10.65 23.19 -12.76
C GLU A 28 9.53 22.81 -11.77
N ASP A 29 8.82 23.81 -11.25
CA ASP A 29 7.62 23.55 -10.43
C ASP A 29 6.59 22.80 -11.28
N GLY A 30 6.01 21.75 -10.73
CA GLY A 30 5.27 20.78 -11.50
C GLY A 30 4.13 20.12 -10.74
N VAL A 31 3.47 19.21 -11.44
CA VAL A 31 2.36 18.43 -10.92
C VAL A 31 2.45 16.99 -11.40
N VAL A 32 2.15 16.05 -10.51
CA VAL A 32 1.99 14.64 -10.84
C VAL A 32 0.56 14.21 -10.58
N THR A 33 -0.07 13.61 -11.59
CA THR A 33 -1.36 12.93 -11.46
C THR A 33 -1.14 11.42 -11.48
N LEU A 34 -1.44 10.77 -10.36
CA LEU A 34 -1.21 9.35 -10.17
C LEU A 34 -2.53 8.63 -9.91
N THR A 35 -2.88 7.69 -10.78
CA THR A 35 -3.95 6.72 -10.54
C THR A 35 -3.35 5.46 -9.92
N ILE A 36 -3.74 5.20 -8.69
CA ILE A 36 -3.22 4.14 -7.83
C ILE A 36 -4.30 3.06 -7.71
N PRO A 37 -4.02 1.81 -8.10
CA PRO A 37 -4.91 0.70 -7.78
C PRO A 37 -4.98 0.52 -6.26
N ARG A 38 -6.18 0.36 -5.70
CA ARG A 38 -6.38 0.11 -4.25
C ARG A 38 -5.78 -1.21 -3.79
N SER A 39 -5.46 -2.11 -4.72
CA SER A 39 -4.67 -3.31 -4.45
C SER A 39 -3.18 -3.02 -4.20
N VAL A 40 -2.65 -1.88 -4.62
CA VAL A 40 -1.22 -1.53 -4.45
C VAL A 40 -1.04 -0.69 -3.19
N LEU A 41 -1.81 0.40 -3.08
CA LEU A 41 -1.80 1.31 -1.95
C LEU A 41 -3.23 1.82 -1.74
N ASP A 42 -3.69 1.76 -0.51
CA ASP A 42 -4.99 2.31 -0.11
C ASP A 42 -4.90 2.94 1.29
N ALA A 43 -5.78 3.90 1.54
CA ALA A 43 -6.02 4.50 2.83
C ALA A 43 -7.39 4.10 3.42
N ALA A 44 -8.10 3.16 2.79
CA ALA A 44 -9.41 2.66 3.22
C ALA A 44 -10.42 3.80 3.42
N ASP A 45 -10.77 4.13 4.67
CA ASP A 45 -11.70 5.20 5.07
C ASP A 45 -11.00 6.51 5.44
N THR A 46 -9.68 6.58 5.34
CA THR A 46 -8.89 7.78 5.63
C THR A 46 -8.25 8.38 4.38
N ASP A 47 -7.70 9.57 4.56
CA ASP A 47 -6.92 10.26 3.54
C ASP A 47 -5.49 9.69 3.48
N PHE A 48 -4.85 9.87 2.32
CA PHE A 48 -3.42 9.66 2.19
C PHE A 48 -2.67 10.78 2.91
N TYR A 49 -1.40 10.51 3.22
CA TYR A 49 -0.46 11.54 3.63
C TYR A 49 0.64 11.62 2.58
N VAL A 50 0.93 12.82 2.08
CA VAL A 50 1.87 13.01 0.98
C VAL A 50 3.04 13.83 1.47
N LEU A 51 4.25 13.35 1.15
CA LEU A 51 5.50 14.03 1.40
C LEU A 51 6.18 14.35 0.07
N VAL A 52 6.80 15.52 -0.03
CA VAL A 52 7.72 15.88 -1.10
C VAL A 52 9.07 16.18 -0.45
N ASP A 53 10.10 15.41 -0.81
CA ASP A 53 11.44 15.42 -0.18
C ASP A 53 11.40 15.36 1.37
N GLY A 54 10.42 14.63 1.93
CA GLY A 54 10.24 14.44 3.37
C GLY A 54 9.44 15.54 4.08
N GLU A 55 9.00 16.58 3.37
CA GLU A 55 8.13 17.63 3.90
C GLU A 55 6.67 17.40 3.50
N GLU A 56 5.73 17.72 4.40
CA GLU A 56 4.29 17.53 4.15
C GLU A 56 3.84 18.40 2.97
N ALA A 57 3.12 17.78 2.03
CA ALA A 57 2.60 18.44 0.85
C ALA A 57 1.09 18.23 0.73
N GLU A 58 0.39 19.27 0.27
CA GLU A 58 -1.03 19.16 -0.07
C GLU A 58 -1.21 18.36 -1.35
N PHE A 59 -2.35 17.67 -1.45
CA PHE A 59 -2.75 16.92 -2.63
C PHE A 59 -4.26 17.03 -2.85
N GLU A 60 -4.70 16.83 -4.08
CA GLU A 60 -6.10 16.73 -4.43
C GLU A 60 -6.44 15.30 -4.84
N GLU A 61 -7.48 14.74 -4.23
CA GLU A 61 -8.08 13.50 -4.71
C GLU A 61 -9.18 13.79 -5.73
N THR A 62 -8.91 13.49 -6.99
CA THR A 62 -9.84 13.78 -8.10
C THR A 62 -10.76 12.60 -8.43
N SER A 63 -10.43 11.40 -7.95
CA SER A 63 -11.25 10.21 -8.14
C SER A 63 -11.04 9.18 -7.03
N ASN A 64 -12.14 8.65 -6.51
CA ASN A 64 -12.16 7.58 -5.53
C ASN A 64 -13.19 6.53 -5.95
N THR A 65 -12.73 5.34 -6.31
CA THR A 65 -13.57 4.23 -6.74
C THR A 65 -13.25 2.99 -5.92
N GLU A 66 -14.03 1.91 -6.08
CA GLU A 66 -13.77 0.62 -5.42
C GLU A 66 -12.42 -0.01 -5.82
N THR A 67 -11.82 0.41 -6.94
CA THR A 67 -10.62 -0.26 -7.49
C THR A 67 -9.41 0.65 -7.59
N HIS A 68 -9.61 1.97 -7.70
CA HIS A 68 -8.54 2.94 -7.90
C HIS A 68 -8.84 4.24 -7.17
N ARG A 69 -7.77 4.94 -6.76
CA ARG A 69 -7.80 6.33 -6.30
C ARG A 69 -6.86 7.16 -7.19
N THR A 70 -7.23 8.40 -7.51
CA THR A 70 -6.40 9.29 -8.33
C THR A 70 -6.04 10.54 -7.55
N LEU A 71 -4.74 10.75 -7.36
CA LEU A 71 -4.19 11.89 -6.63
C LEU A 71 -3.49 12.85 -7.59
N VAL A 72 -3.58 14.14 -7.30
CA VAL A 72 -2.87 15.22 -7.96
C VAL A 72 -1.99 15.90 -6.91
N ILE A 73 -0.68 15.88 -7.12
CA ILE A 73 0.32 16.34 -6.14
C ILE A 73 1.21 17.37 -6.83
N GLN A 74 1.35 18.54 -6.22
CA GLN A 74 2.28 19.57 -6.70
C GLN A 74 3.66 19.35 -6.09
N PHE A 75 4.71 19.69 -6.84
CA PHE A 75 6.09 19.61 -6.37
C PHE A 75 6.91 20.80 -6.88
N PRO A 76 7.88 21.30 -6.11
CA PRO A 76 8.75 22.38 -6.54
C PRO A 76 9.87 21.89 -7.47
N ALA A 77 10.48 22.83 -8.20
CA ALA A 77 11.68 22.59 -8.98
C ALA A 77 12.80 22.01 -8.11
N GLY A 78 13.50 21.00 -8.63
CA GLY A 78 14.57 20.31 -7.91
C GLY A 78 14.09 19.23 -6.94
N ALA A 79 12.77 19.01 -6.79
CA ALA A 79 12.25 17.89 -6.03
C ALA A 79 12.74 16.54 -6.56
N THR A 80 13.04 15.62 -5.65
CA THR A 80 13.64 14.31 -5.97
C THR A 80 12.77 13.13 -5.59
N GLU A 81 11.90 13.31 -4.60
CA GLU A 81 11.07 12.25 -4.05
C GLU A 81 9.66 12.75 -3.74
N ILE A 82 8.68 11.93 -4.09
CA ILE A 82 7.30 12.06 -3.61
C ILE A 82 6.93 10.75 -2.93
N GLU A 83 6.58 10.80 -1.64
CA GLU A 83 6.15 9.65 -0.86
C GLU A 83 4.66 9.77 -0.54
N ILE A 84 3.89 8.75 -0.91
CA ILE A 84 2.44 8.68 -0.67
C ILE A 84 2.20 7.59 0.36
N ILE A 85 1.85 7.98 1.58
CA ILE A 85 1.64 7.10 2.73
C ILE A 85 0.15 6.78 2.83
N GLY A 86 -0.17 5.49 2.86
CA GLY A 86 -1.51 4.96 3.09
C GLY A 86 -1.60 4.20 4.41
N THR A 87 -2.72 3.49 4.60
CA THR A 87 -2.92 2.62 5.78
C THR A 87 -2.54 1.17 5.48
N PHE A 88 -2.49 0.81 4.20
CA PHE A 88 -2.12 -0.51 3.74
C PHE A 88 -1.27 -0.47 2.47
N VAL A 89 -0.18 -1.24 2.49
CA VAL A 89 0.60 -1.66 1.32
C VAL A 89 0.60 -3.18 1.30
N ILE A 90 0.48 -3.78 0.11
CA ILE A 90 0.68 -5.23 -0.03
C ILE A 90 2.19 -5.52 0.04
N PRO A 91 2.68 -6.31 1.01
CA PRO A 91 3.95 -7.00 0.85
C PRO A 91 3.76 -8.14 -0.17
N GLU A 92 4.73 -8.34 -1.06
CA GLU A 92 4.71 -9.39 -2.10
C GLU A 92 4.60 -10.84 -1.55
N PHE A 93 4.47 -11.01 -0.22
CA PHE A 93 4.23 -12.27 0.47
C PHE A 93 2.75 -12.65 0.62
N GLY A 94 1.80 -11.89 0.07
CA GLY A 94 0.36 -12.12 0.22
C GLY A 94 -0.09 -13.55 -0.04
N VAL A 95 0.49 -14.25 -1.04
CA VAL A 95 0.14 -15.65 -1.32
C VAL A 95 0.77 -16.62 -0.31
N ILE A 96 2.04 -16.43 0.03
CA ILE A 96 2.76 -17.35 0.93
C ILE A 96 2.24 -17.23 2.36
N ALA A 97 2.04 -16.01 2.84
CA ALA A 97 1.52 -15.75 4.18
C ALA A 97 0.08 -16.29 4.36
N THR A 98 -0.78 -16.10 3.36
CA THR A 98 -2.16 -16.64 3.39
C THR A 98 -2.19 -18.16 3.30
N MET A 99 -1.30 -18.78 2.51
CA MET A 99 -1.17 -20.24 2.47
C MET A 99 -0.74 -20.82 3.82
N ILE A 100 0.28 -20.24 4.47
CA ILE A 100 0.74 -20.70 5.79
C ILE A 100 -0.38 -20.53 6.83
N LEU A 101 -1.08 -19.39 6.83
CA LEU A 101 -2.20 -19.14 7.74
C LEU A 101 -3.37 -20.13 7.53
N ALA A 102 -3.75 -20.39 6.28
CA ALA A 102 -4.79 -21.36 5.95
C ALA A 102 -4.43 -22.78 6.42
N VAL A 103 -3.17 -23.20 6.17
CA VAL A 103 -2.66 -24.50 6.62
C VAL A 103 -2.66 -24.60 8.16
N ALA A 104 -2.30 -23.52 8.86
CA ALA A 104 -2.30 -23.48 10.32
C ALA A 104 -3.72 -23.66 10.90
N ILE A 105 -4.72 -22.95 10.34
CA ILE A 105 -6.12 -23.05 10.79
C ILE A 105 -6.66 -24.47 10.57
N ILE A 106 -6.44 -25.05 9.37
CA ILE A 106 -6.87 -26.42 9.05
C ILE A 106 -6.24 -27.42 10.03
N SER A 107 -4.95 -27.25 10.35
CA SER A 107 -4.23 -28.12 11.29
C SER A 107 -4.80 -28.04 12.70
N ILE A 108 -5.10 -26.83 13.20
CA ILE A 108 -5.71 -26.63 14.52
C ILE A 108 -7.07 -27.32 14.60
N ILE A 109 -7.92 -27.14 13.59
CA ILE A 109 -9.24 -27.78 13.53
C ILE A 109 -9.09 -29.30 13.50
N ALA A 110 -8.20 -29.83 12.65
CA ALA A 110 -7.99 -31.28 12.53
C ALA A 110 -7.50 -31.92 13.84
N VAL A 111 -6.53 -31.28 14.52
CA VAL A 111 -6.02 -31.75 15.81
C VAL A 111 -7.10 -31.64 16.90
N SER A 112 -7.83 -30.53 16.94
CA SER A 112 -8.90 -30.29 17.93
C SER A 112 -10.07 -31.26 17.77
N ALA A 113 -10.46 -31.55 16.52
CA ALA A 113 -11.50 -32.53 16.20
C ALA A 113 -11.09 -33.96 16.59
N ARG A 114 -9.82 -34.33 16.40
CA ARG A 114 -9.27 -35.62 16.87
C ARG A 114 -9.22 -35.73 18.40
N SER A 115 -8.85 -34.64 19.09
CA SER A 115 -8.72 -34.64 20.55
C SER A 115 -10.05 -34.89 21.29
N ARG A 116 -11.17 -34.39 20.76
CA ARG A 116 -12.51 -34.62 21.34
C ARG A 116 -13.01 -36.06 21.29
N LEU A 117 -12.44 -36.93 20.46
CA LEU A 117 -12.88 -38.33 20.30
C LEU A 117 -12.09 -39.34 21.16
N SER A 118 -11.03 -38.93 21.88
CA SER A 118 -10.16 -39.86 22.63
C SER A 118 -10.24 -39.76 24.15
N ILE A 119 -11.12 -38.93 24.73
CA ILE A 119 -11.31 -38.85 26.19
C ILE A 119 -12.62 -39.56 26.54
N MET A 120 -12.62 -40.89 26.44
CA MET A 120 -13.64 -41.74 27.06
C MET A 120 -13.06 -42.29 28.36
N PRO A 121 -13.50 -41.83 29.54
CA PRO A 121 -13.02 -42.38 30.80
C PRO A 121 -13.63 -43.78 30.96
N ARG A 122 -12.77 -44.79 31.06
CA ARG A 122 -13.20 -46.14 31.47
C ARG A 122 -13.30 -46.15 33.01
N TYR A 123 -14.50 -46.46 33.51
CA TYR A 123 -14.71 -47.00 34.85
C TYR A 123 -14.70 -48.53 34.77
#